data_AF-A0A1D1VA75-F1
#
_entry.id   AF-A0A1D1VA75-F1
#
_cell.length_a   1.000
_cell.length_b   1.000
_cell.length_c   1.000
_cell.angle_alpha   90.00
_cell.angle_beta   90.00
_cell.angle_gamma   90.00
#
_symmetry.space_group_name_H-M   'P 1'
#
loop_
_entity.id
_entity.type
_entity.pdbx_description
1 polymer ?
#
loop_
_entity_poly.entity_id
_entity_poly.type
_entity_poly.pdbx_seq_one_letter_code
_entity_poly.pdbx_strand_id
1 'polypeptide(L)'
;MKVHQVFIPKGLTGKYQLLDAGVDAPFKALMKKAYHEWRKVRTDATSKRYLNKPSRQDFINFVSEAWSQNTPETIENALVGAQILPEPT
;
A
#
# COMPACT_ATOMS: atom_id res chain seq x y z
N MET A 1 4.52 23.85 -15.92
CA MET A 1 3.40 23.18 -15.21
C MET A 1 3.20 23.89 -13.88
N LYS A 2 2.02 24.45 -13.61
CA LYS A 2 1.74 25.11 -12.32
C LYS A 2 1.15 24.04 -11.39
N VAL A 3 1.87 23.70 -10.34
CA VAL A 3 1.40 22.72 -9.34
C VAL A 3 0.61 23.48 -8.29
N HIS A 4 -0.65 23.11 -8.10
CA HIS A 4 -1.47 23.63 -7.02
C HIS A 4 -1.28 22.75 -5.78
N GLN A 5 -0.81 23.35 -4.68
CA GLN A 5 -0.75 22.68 -3.40
C GLN A 5 -2.10 22.75 -2.71
N VAL A 6 -2.59 21.61 -2.23
CA VAL A 6 -3.82 21.51 -1.46
C VAL A 6 -3.44 21.44 0.03
N PHE A 7 -4.11 22.24 0.85
CA PHE A 7 -3.90 22.22 2.30
C PHE A 7 -4.73 21.11 2.94
N ILE A 8 -4.08 20.23 3.71
CA ILE A 8 -4.74 19.22 4.53
C ILE A 8 -4.57 19.61 6.00
N PRO A 9 -5.66 19.86 6.76
CA PRO A 9 -5.54 20.21 8.16
C PRO A 9 -4.88 19.10 8.99
N LYS A 10 -4.15 19.50 10.04
CA LYS A 10 -3.52 18.57 10.96
C LYS A 10 -4.55 17.61 11.56
N GLY A 11 -4.22 16.32 11.58
CA GLY A 11 -5.10 15.28 12.12
C GLY A 11 -6.18 14.79 11.15
N LEU A 12 -6.25 15.31 9.92
CA LEU A 12 -7.25 14.93 8.91
C LEU A 12 -6.66 14.22 7.68
N THR A 13 -5.41 13.74 7.75
CA THR A 13 -4.80 13.01 6.62
C THR A 13 -5.57 11.72 6.32
N GLY A 14 -5.96 10.95 7.33
CA GLY A 14 -6.79 9.76 7.12
C GLY A 14 -8.16 10.01 6.49
N LYS A 15 -8.63 11.27 6.45
CA LYS A 15 -9.89 11.66 5.78
C LYS A 15 -9.67 12.26 4.39
N TYR A 16 -8.70 13.17 4.25
CA TYR A 16 -8.54 13.98 3.05
C TYR A 16 -7.29 13.68 2.23
N GLN A 17 -6.31 12.97 2.81
CA GLN A 17 -5.15 12.51 2.06
C GLN A 17 -5.50 11.19 1.40
N LEU A 18 -5.71 11.21 0.09
CA LEU A 18 -6.15 10.05 -0.69
C LEU A 18 -5.33 8.78 -0.42
N LEU A 19 -4.01 8.94 -0.32
CA LEU A 19 -3.11 7.84 -0.04
C LEU A 19 -3.48 7.15 1.28
N ASP A 20 -3.72 7.92 2.34
CA ASP A 20 -4.07 7.41 3.67
C ASP A 20 -5.52 6.91 3.72
N ALA A 21 -6.43 7.60 3.02
CA ALA A 21 -7.87 7.37 3.09
C ALA A 21 -8.31 6.05 2.44
N GLY A 22 -7.65 5.60 1.36
CA GLY A 22 -8.10 4.37 0.70
C GLY A 22 -7.05 3.57 -0.06
N VAL A 23 -5.84 4.09 -0.29
CA VAL A 23 -4.81 3.35 -1.04
C VAL A 23 -3.89 2.56 -0.11
N ASP A 24 -3.52 3.14 1.03
CA ASP A 24 -2.50 2.59 1.94
C ASP A 24 -2.98 1.29 2.62
N ALA A 25 -4.25 1.21 3.02
CA ALA A 25 -4.81 0.01 3.62
C ALA A 25 -4.78 -1.22 2.69
N PRO A 26 -5.36 -1.20 1.47
CA PRO A 26 -5.28 -2.34 0.55
C PRO A 26 -3.85 -2.61 0.10
N PHE A 27 -3.04 -1.57 -0.14
CA PHE A 27 -1.62 -1.73 -0.47
C PHE A 27 -0.86 -2.51 0.62
N LYS A 28 -1.01 -2.12 1.89
CA LYS A 28 -0.39 -2.83 3.03
C LYS A 28 -0.88 -4.27 3.16
N ALA A 29 -2.16 -4.53 2.88
CA ALA A 29 -2.71 -5.88 2.89
C ALA A 29 -2.08 -6.76 1.79
N LEU A 30 -1.96 -6.24 0.57
CA LEU A 30 -1.34 -6.92 -0.57
C LEU A 30 0.16 -7.17 -0.32
N MET A 31 0.88 -6.19 0.22
CA MET A 31 2.30 -6.34 0.56
C MET A 31 2.51 -7.42 1.65
N LYS A 32 1.65 -7.47 2.68
CA LYS A 32 1.68 -8.54 3.70
C LYS A 32 1.42 -9.91 3.08
N LYS A 33 0.48 -10.01 2.14
CA LYS A 33 0.20 -11.25 1.40
C LYS A 33 1.44 -11.71 0.63
N ALA A 34 2.07 -10.82 -0.15
CA ALA A 34 3.28 -11.13 -0.91
C ALA A 34 4.43 -11.61 0.01
N TYR A 35 4.62 -10.93 1.15
CA TYR A 35 5.59 -11.37 2.16
C TYR A 35 5.29 -12.77 2.71
N HIS A 36 4.02 -13.07 3.01
CA HIS A 36 3.64 -14.39 3.52
C HIS A 36 3.86 -15.50 2.49
N GLU A 37 3.52 -15.27 1.22
CA GLU A 37 3.79 -16.26 0.16
C GLU A 37 5.28 -16.50 -0.01
N TRP A 38 6.09 -15.44 -0.02
CA TRP A 38 7.55 -15.54 -0.02
C TRP A 38 8.09 -16.31 1.18
N ARG A 39 7.53 -16.09 2.38
CA ARG A 39 7.96 -16.74 3.63
C ARG A 39 7.64 -18.23 3.67
N LYS A 40 6.51 -18.65 3.09
CA LYS A 40 6.09 -20.07 3.07
C LYS A 40 7.12 -20.96 2.39
N VAL A 41 7.79 -20.46 1.34
CA VAL A 41 8.78 -21.22 0.56
C VAL A 41 10.22 -21.00 1.01
N ARG A 42 10.46 -20.11 1.99
CA ARG A 42 11.79 -19.79 2.54
C ARG A 42 11.80 -19.98 4.05
N THR A 43 12.21 -21.17 4.48
CA THR A 43 12.33 -21.55 5.89
C THR A 43 13.77 -21.49 6.41
N ASP A 44 14.69 -21.02 5.56
CA ASP A 44 16.09 -20.87 5.89
C ASP A 44 16.28 -19.93 7.10
N ALA A 45 17.22 -20.35 7.95
CA ALA A 45 17.52 -19.70 9.20
C ALA A 45 19.02 -19.41 9.29
N THR A 46 19.34 -18.33 9.97
CA THR A 46 20.70 -17.99 10.39
C THR A 46 21.32 -19.12 11.21
N SER A 47 22.65 -19.10 11.37
CA SER A 47 23.37 -19.99 12.29
C SER A 47 22.85 -19.95 13.74
N LYS A 48 22.20 -18.84 14.13
CA LYS A 48 21.53 -18.65 15.43
C LYS A 48 20.05 -19.07 15.44
N ARG A 49 19.59 -19.80 14.42
CA ARG A 49 18.21 -20.30 14.24
C ARG A 49 17.12 -19.22 14.08
N TYR A 50 17.49 -17.96 13.85
CA TYR A 50 16.51 -16.95 13.44
C TYR A 50 16.18 -17.09 11.98
N LEU A 51 14.92 -16.89 11.63
CA LEU A 51 14.46 -16.82 10.26
C LEU A 51 15.21 -15.73 9.47
N ASN A 52 15.68 -16.06 8.27
CA ASN A 52 16.33 -15.08 7.41
C ASN A 52 15.36 -13.98 6.99
N LYS A 53 15.82 -12.73 7.03
CA LYS A 53 15.03 -11.57 6.64
C LYS A 53 15.00 -11.45 5.11
N PRO A 54 13.93 -10.86 4.53
CA PRO A 54 13.93 -10.49 3.12
C PRO A 54 15.11 -9.59 2.78
N SER A 55 15.71 -9.78 1.61
CA SER A 55 16.69 -8.84 1.07
C SER A 55 16.01 -7.56 0.61
N ARG A 56 16.82 -6.55 0.26
CA ARG A 56 16.31 -5.33 -0.38
C ARG A 56 15.54 -5.62 -1.67
N GLN A 57 16.02 -6.58 -2.47
CA GLN A 57 15.35 -6.93 -3.72
C GLN A 57 14.02 -7.64 -3.47
N ASP A 58 13.96 -8.54 -2.48
CA ASP A 58 12.70 -9.17 -2.08
C ASP A 58 11.67 -8.12 -1.65
N PHE A 59 12.11 -7.12 -0.87
CA PHE A 59 11.24 -6.00 -0.49
C PHE A 59 10.73 -5.19 -1.69
N ILE A 60 11.59 -4.86 -2.65
CA ILE A 60 11.19 -4.17 -3.88
C ILE A 60 10.16 -5.01 -4.66
N ASN A 61 10.33 -6.32 -4.70
CA ASN A 61 9.39 -7.21 -5.37
C ASN A 61 8.02 -7.19 -4.66
N PHE A 62 7.97 -7.20 -3.32
CA PHE A 62 6.69 -7.12 -2.58
C PHE A 62 5.95 -5.80 -2.86
N VAL A 63 6.68 -4.68 -2.88
CA VAL A 63 6.12 -3.36 -3.18
C VAL A 63 5.59 -3.32 -4.61
N SER A 64 6.35 -3.85 -5.57
CA SER A 64 5.98 -3.87 -6.99
C SER A 64 4.75 -4.74 -7.23
N GLU A 65 4.69 -5.92 -6.60
CA GLU A 65 3.55 -6.82 -6.69
C GLU A 65 2.28 -6.22 -6.06
N ALA A 66 2.42 -5.56 -4.90
CA ALA A 66 1.31 -4.85 -4.27
C ALA A 66 0.76 -3.71 -5.16
N TRP A 67 1.63 -2.95 -5.82
CA TRP A 67 1.20 -1.91 -6.76
C TRP A 67 0.55 -2.48 -8.02
N SER A 68 1.06 -3.59 -8.56
CA SER A 68 0.47 -4.22 -9.75
C SER A 68 -0.97 -4.72 -9.53
N GLN A 69 -1.32 -5.01 -8.28
CA GLN A 69 -2.66 -5.47 -7.88
C GLN A 69 -3.56 -4.32 -7.41
N ASN A 70 -3.03 -3.11 -7.25
CA ASN A 70 -3.81 -1.94 -6.85
C ASN A 70 -4.39 -1.30 -8.12
N THR A 71 -5.67 -1.56 -8.39
CA THR A 71 -6.32 -1.13 -9.63
C THR A 71 -6.64 0.37 -9.62
N PRO A 72 -6.75 1.02 -10.80
CA PRO A 72 -7.28 2.39 -10.88
C PRO A 72 -8.62 2.55 -10.16
N GLU A 73 -9.48 1.54 -10.24
CA GLU A 73 -10.77 1.47 -9.55
C GLU A 73 -10.63 1.54 -8.02
N THR A 74 -9.56 0.98 -7.45
CA THR A 74 -9.27 1.11 -6.01
C THR A 74 -8.94 2.56 -5.63
N ILE A 75 -8.24 3.28 -6.52
CA ILE A 75 -7.89 4.69 -6.34
C ILE A 75 -9.14 5.58 -6.49
N GLU A 76 -10.01 5.27 -7.46
CA GLU A 76 -11.28 5.98 -7.68
C GLU A 76 -12.24 5.79 -6.50
N ASN A 77 -12.39 4.56 -5.99
CA ASN A 77 -13.19 4.29 -4.80
C ASN A 77 -12.66 5.03 -3.57
N ALA A 78 -11.33 5.18 -3.45
CA ALA A 78 -10.72 5.98 -2.38
C ALA A 78 -11.06 7.47 -2.51
N LEU A 79 -11.17 8.01 -3.73
CA LEU A 79 -11.59 9.40 -3.98
C LEU A 79 -13.04 9.65 -3.59
N VAL A 80 -13.93 8.68 -3.87
CA VAL A 80 -15.33 8.72 -3.43
C VAL A 80 -15.41 8.66 -1.90
N GLY A 81 -14.70 7.73 -1.25
CA GLY A 81 -14.65 7.60 0.20
C GLY A 81 -14.09 8.84 0.92
N ALA A 82 -13.14 9.54 0.28
CA ALA A 82 -12.60 10.82 0.76
C ALA A 82 -13.54 12.02 0.51
N GLN A 83 -14.72 11.80 -0.08
CA GLN A 83 -15.71 12.83 -0.45
C GLN A 83 -15.14 13.88 -1.42
N ILE A 84 -14.14 13.48 -2.22
CA ILE A 84 -13.55 14.33 -3.25
C ILE A 84 -14.34 14.21 -4.56
N LEU A 85 -14.81 13.00 -4.86
CA LEU A 85 -15.71 12.70 -5.98
C LEU A 85 -17.11 12.32 -5.48
N PRO A 86 -18.17 12.62 -6.24
CA PRO A 86 -19.53 12.15 -5.92
C PRO A 86 -19.61 10.63 -6.08
N GLU A 87 -20.57 10.00 -5.38
CA GLU A 87 -20.90 8.59 -5.63
C GLU A 87 -21.38 8.41 -7.09
N PRO A 88 -20.97 7.33 -7.79
CA PRO A 88 -21.46 7.03 -9.12
C PRO A 88 -22.99 6.84 -9.10
N THR A 89 -23.68 7.45 -10.07
CA THR A 89 -25.15 7.43 -10.21
C THR A 89 -25.62 6.21 -10.97
#